data_AF-A0ABC8TBK1-F1
#
_entry.id   AF-A0ABC8TBK1-F1
#
_cell.length_a   1.000
_cell.length_b   1.000
_cell.length_c   1.000
_cell.angle_alpha   90.00
_cell.angle_beta   90.00
_cell.angle_gamma   90.00
#
_symmetry.space_group_name_H-M   'P 1'
#
loop_
_entity.id
_entity.type
_entity.pdbx_description
1 polymer ?
#
loop_
_entity_poly.entity_id
_entity_poly.type
_entity_poly.pdbx_seq_one_letter_code
_entity_poly.pdbx_strand_id
1 'polypeptide(L)'
;MGAPSRREIGHGMLAERALAPILPSEADFPYTIRVESTITESNGSSSMASVCAGCLALQDAGVPVKCSIAGIAMGMVLDTKEFGGDGTPLILSDITGAEDASGDMDFKVAGNGDGITAFQMDIKVGGITLQIMRQALLQARDGRKHILDEMSKCLPPPSKSLSKYAPLIHVMKVKPEKINLIIGSGGKKVKSIIEETGVDAIDTQDNGMVKITAKDLSSLEKSKAIISNLTMVPTVGDIYRNCEVKSIAPYGVFVEIAPGREGLCHISELSPDWLAKAEDAFKVGDHIDVKLIEVRKFLSLINEKGQLRLSRRALLPDPNPENSSVKQRPSNFNNNTASQKTADKGTPKKVLGITKDGLAGNNIEHPKSKNVAPKLTNPIKHKSAEDILFSEDKVVKRLDSSAKDGPYFNMDRQKKSSRKPVISISSNNENTLVNGEAKV
;
A
#
# COMPACT_ATOMS: atom_id res chain seq x y z
N MET A 1 17.46 28.01 13.17
CA MET A 1 16.37 27.64 12.24
C MET A 1 15.25 28.65 12.43
N GLY A 2 14.97 29.48 11.42
CA GLY A 2 13.86 30.44 11.42
C GLY A 2 12.62 29.88 10.74
N ALA A 3 11.55 30.68 10.63
CA ALA A 3 10.40 30.31 9.82
C ALA A 3 10.80 30.24 8.33
N PRO A 4 10.32 29.24 7.58
CA PRO A 4 10.69 29.09 6.17
C PRO A 4 10.13 30.25 5.35
N SER A 5 10.96 30.77 4.45
CA SER A 5 10.59 31.74 3.43
C SER A 5 9.66 31.13 2.38
N ARG A 6 8.98 31.98 1.62
CA ARG A 6 8.12 31.55 0.50
C ARG A 6 8.88 30.70 -0.52
N ARG A 7 10.15 31.02 -0.77
CA ARG A 7 10.99 30.31 -1.74
C ARG A 7 11.33 28.90 -1.26
N GLU A 8 11.69 28.75 0.02
CA GLU A 8 11.96 27.44 0.63
C GLU A 8 10.72 26.54 0.58
N ILE A 9 9.53 27.09 0.87
CA ILE A 9 8.27 26.37 0.74
C ILE A 9 8.03 25.95 -0.71
N GLY A 10 8.19 26.87 -1.67
CA GLY A 10 7.97 26.59 -3.10
C GLY A 10 8.93 25.53 -3.65
N HIS A 11 10.21 25.60 -3.27
CA HIS A 11 11.21 24.59 -3.65
C HIS A 11 10.90 23.23 -3.01
N GLY A 12 10.51 23.21 -1.74
CA GLY A 12 10.08 22.00 -1.04
C GLY A 12 8.89 21.34 -1.72
N MET A 13 7.86 22.13 -2.08
CA MET A 13 6.69 21.63 -2.81
C MET A 13 7.03 21.09 -4.20
N LEU A 14 7.97 21.72 -4.92
CA LEU A 14 8.43 21.21 -6.21
C LEU A 14 9.13 19.86 -6.06
N ALA A 15 10.02 19.74 -5.07
CA ALA A 15 10.72 18.49 -4.80
C ALA A 15 9.78 17.38 -4.33
N GLU A 16 8.82 17.71 -3.46
CA GLU A 16 7.77 16.79 -3.01
C GLU A 16 6.94 16.28 -4.19
N ARG A 17 6.48 17.17 -5.09
CA ARG A 17 5.75 16.77 -6.30
C ARG A 17 6.57 15.90 -7.24
N ALA A 18 7.88 16.12 -7.32
CA ALA A 18 8.77 15.29 -8.12
C ALA A 18 8.92 13.88 -7.54
N LEU A 19 8.99 13.75 -6.21
CA LEU A 19 9.20 12.47 -5.51
C LEU A 19 7.90 11.68 -5.29
N ALA A 20 6.75 12.34 -5.12
CA ALA A 20 5.48 11.68 -4.82
C ALA A 20 5.09 10.54 -5.79
N PRO A 21 5.28 10.63 -7.13
CA PRO A 21 4.92 9.56 -8.05
C PRO A 21 5.70 8.25 -7.85
N ILE A 22 6.94 8.36 -7.35
CA ILE A 22 7.83 7.20 -7.14
C ILE A 22 7.67 6.55 -5.77
N LEU A 23 6.90 7.15 -4.87
CA LEU A 23 6.65 6.59 -3.55
C LEU A 23 5.77 5.33 -3.65
N PRO A 24 5.99 4.35 -2.75
CA PRO A 24 5.14 3.17 -2.62
C PRO A 24 3.75 3.53 -2.12
N SER A 25 2.82 2.58 -2.21
CA SER A 25 1.52 2.72 -1.58
C SER A 25 1.63 2.57 -0.06
N GLU A 26 0.65 3.11 0.66
CA GLU A 26 0.55 2.95 2.13
C GLU A 26 0.40 1.47 2.55
N ALA A 27 -0.12 0.62 1.66
CA ALA A 27 -0.23 -0.82 1.92
C ALA A 27 1.12 -1.53 1.85
N ASP A 28 2.00 -1.11 0.93
CA ASP A 28 3.33 -1.70 0.75
C ASP A 28 4.35 -1.14 1.74
N PHE A 29 4.20 0.14 2.09
CA PHE A 29 5.09 0.83 3.02
C PHE A 29 4.27 1.71 3.97
N PRO A 30 3.82 1.18 5.12
CA PRO A 30 2.87 1.83 6.01
C PRO A 30 3.52 2.87 6.93
N TYR A 31 4.41 3.70 6.37
CA TYR A 31 5.20 4.68 7.09
C TYR A 31 4.85 6.10 6.65
N THR A 32 4.80 7.01 7.61
CA THR A 32 4.87 8.44 7.32
C THR A 32 6.32 8.83 7.06
N ILE A 33 6.60 9.34 5.87
CA ILE A 33 7.94 9.72 5.45
C ILE A 33 8.09 11.23 5.59
N ARG A 34 9.13 11.68 6.28
CA ARG A 34 9.56 13.07 6.30
C ARG A 34 10.95 13.17 5.68
N VAL A 35 11.07 13.96 4.62
CA VAL A 35 12.36 14.30 4.01
C VAL A 35 12.65 15.76 4.32
N GLU A 36 13.85 16.02 4.85
CA GLU A 36 14.34 17.37 5.11
C GLU A 36 15.58 17.60 4.26
N SER A 37 15.55 18.65 3.44
CA SER A 37 16.67 19.04 2.58
C SER A 37 17.29 20.32 3.11
N THR A 38 18.47 20.21 3.72
CA THR A 38 19.25 21.36 4.18
C THR A 38 20.25 21.77 3.11
N ILE A 39 20.06 22.97 2.54
CA ILE A 39 20.96 23.50 1.53
C ILE A 39 22.19 24.10 2.21
N THR A 40 23.33 23.45 2.09
CA THR A 40 24.61 23.93 2.66
C THR A 40 25.35 24.87 1.71
N GLU A 41 25.16 24.69 0.40
CA GLU A 41 25.76 25.49 -0.66
C GLU A 41 24.74 25.71 -1.79
N SER A 42 24.77 26.87 -2.45
CA SER A 42 23.83 27.19 -3.52
C SER A 42 24.46 28.13 -4.53
N ASN A 43 24.94 27.57 -5.64
CA ASN A 43 25.31 28.35 -6.83
C ASN A 43 24.51 27.94 -8.09
N GLY A 44 23.65 26.92 -7.97
CA GLY A 44 22.74 26.45 -9.01
C GLY A 44 21.38 26.11 -8.43
N SER A 45 20.65 25.19 -9.05
CA SER A 45 19.31 24.83 -8.61
C SER A 45 19.30 23.93 -7.38
N SER A 46 19.19 24.55 -6.20
CA SER A 46 19.02 23.84 -4.93
C SER A 46 17.76 22.96 -4.89
N SER A 47 16.69 23.33 -5.61
CA SER A 47 15.48 22.50 -5.67
C SER A 47 15.68 21.20 -6.44
N MET A 48 16.46 21.21 -7.53
CA MET A 48 16.80 19.99 -8.27
C MET A 48 17.80 19.12 -7.49
N ALA A 49 18.74 19.75 -6.77
CA ALA A 49 19.59 19.04 -5.83
C ALA A 49 18.77 18.35 -4.72
N SER A 50 17.74 19.00 -4.18
CA SER A 50 16.82 18.41 -3.20
C SER A 50 16.08 17.18 -3.74
N VAL A 51 15.72 17.16 -5.03
CA VAL A 51 15.10 15.98 -5.66
C VAL A 51 16.08 14.82 -5.71
N CYS A 52 17.31 15.05 -6.18
CA CYS A 52 18.35 14.03 -6.27
C CYS A 52 18.72 13.48 -4.89
N ALA A 53 18.99 14.38 -3.94
CA ALA A 53 19.32 14.03 -2.55
C ALA A 53 18.16 13.31 -1.86
N GLY A 54 16.93 13.79 -2.04
CA GLY A 54 15.73 13.15 -1.50
C GLY A 54 15.54 11.73 -2.03
N CYS A 55 15.78 11.51 -3.33
CA CYS A 55 15.70 10.17 -3.92
C CYS A 55 16.72 9.21 -3.30
N LEU A 56 17.97 9.64 -3.14
CA LEU A 56 19.02 8.84 -2.49
C LEU A 56 18.71 8.57 -1.01
N ALA A 57 18.26 9.60 -0.27
CA ALA A 57 17.91 9.48 1.14
C ALA A 57 16.74 8.51 1.37
N LEU A 58 15.73 8.52 0.49
CA LEU A 58 14.63 7.55 0.54
C LEU A 58 15.11 6.12 0.35
N GLN A 59 16.00 5.89 -0.63
CA GLN A 59 16.58 4.58 -0.89
C GLN A 59 17.45 4.10 0.28
N ASP A 60 18.21 5.01 0.88
CA ASP A 60 19.08 4.69 2.01
C ASP A 60 18.28 4.39 3.27
N ALA A 61 17.19 5.11 3.49
CA ALA A 61 16.23 4.84 4.57
C ALA A 61 15.44 3.52 4.38
N GLY A 62 15.61 2.81 3.26
CA GLY A 62 14.92 1.55 2.98
C GLY A 62 13.49 1.73 2.46
N VAL A 63 13.14 2.91 1.95
CA VAL A 63 11.85 3.13 1.28
C VAL A 63 11.86 2.41 -0.07
N PRO A 64 10.89 1.54 -0.36
CA PRO A 64 10.79 0.83 -1.64
C PRO A 64 10.28 1.76 -2.75
N VAL A 65 11.13 2.66 -3.22
CA VAL A 65 10.82 3.56 -4.34
C VAL A 65 10.70 2.78 -5.65
N LYS A 66 9.76 3.17 -6.52
CA LYS A 66 9.49 2.49 -7.80
C LYS A 66 10.67 2.62 -8.78
N CYS A 67 11.32 3.77 -8.81
CA CYS A 67 12.48 4.05 -9.64
C CYS A 67 13.28 5.23 -9.07
N SER A 68 14.55 5.36 -9.50
CA SER A 68 15.37 6.54 -9.22
C SER A 68 14.99 7.69 -10.15
N ILE A 69 14.95 8.91 -9.60
CA ILE A 69 14.72 10.14 -10.37
C ILE A 69 15.80 11.17 -10.06
N ALA A 70 16.08 12.03 -11.04
CA ALA A 70 16.96 13.17 -10.88
C ALA A 70 16.27 14.44 -11.37
N GLY A 71 16.71 15.58 -10.85
CA GLY A 71 16.33 16.91 -11.31
C GLY A 71 17.47 17.58 -12.07
N ILE A 72 17.14 18.40 -13.07
CA ILE A 72 18.08 19.33 -13.71
C ILE A 72 17.42 20.68 -13.92
N ALA A 73 18.19 21.76 -13.74
CA ALA A 73 17.78 23.10 -14.10
C ALA A 73 18.41 23.49 -15.44
N MET A 74 17.59 24.13 -16.26
CA MET A 74 17.91 24.48 -17.62
C MET A 74 17.62 25.95 -17.82
N GLY A 75 18.43 26.61 -18.62
CA GLY A 75 18.24 27.99 -19.02
C GLY A 75 18.21 28.12 -20.52
N MET A 76 17.77 29.28 -20.98
CA MET A 76 17.80 29.62 -22.39
C MET A 76 18.09 31.10 -22.57
N VAL A 77 18.85 31.39 -23.62
CA VAL A 77 19.07 32.75 -24.14
C VAL A 77 18.60 32.74 -25.60
N LEU A 78 17.66 33.62 -25.93
CA LEU A 78 17.17 33.78 -27.29
C LEU A 78 18.07 34.75 -28.04
N ASP A 79 18.82 34.24 -29.01
CA ASP A 79 19.55 35.11 -29.92
C ASP A 79 18.59 35.63 -30.99
N THR A 80 18.00 36.82 -30.80
CA THR A 80 17.02 37.37 -31.75
C THR A 80 17.72 38.22 -32.82
N LYS A 81 17.19 38.18 -34.04
CA LYS A 81 17.66 39.03 -35.15
C LYS A 81 17.57 40.53 -34.85
N GLU A 82 16.69 40.91 -33.95
CA GLU A 82 16.50 42.30 -33.50
C GLU A 82 17.75 42.86 -32.81
N PHE A 83 18.53 42.00 -32.13
CA PHE A 83 19.78 42.38 -31.47
C PHE A 83 21.04 41.97 -32.25
N GLY A 84 20.90 41.63 -33.54
CA GLY A 84 22.01 41.22 -34.40
C GLY A 84 22.35 39.73 -34.35
N GLY A 85 21.48 38.93 -33.73
CA GLY A 85 21.59 37.48 -33.62
C GLY A 85 21.19 36.71 -34.88
N ASP A 86 21.52 35.41 -34.92
CA ASP A 86 21.17 34.54 -36.04
C ASP A 86 19.75 33.93 -35.93
N GLY A 87 19.10 34.08 -34.78
CA GLY A 87 17.79 33.50 -34.49
C GLY A 87 17.84 32.18 -33.71
N THR A 88 19.04 31.67 -33.40
CA THR A 88 19.24 30.36 -32.78
C THR A 88 19.26 30.48 -31.26
N PRO A 89 18.36 29.79 -30.53
CA PRO A 89 18.39 29.81 -29.08
C PRO A 89 19.60 29.04 -28.53
N LEU A 90 20.26 29.61 -27.53
CA LEU A 90 21.28 28.93 -26.74
C LEU A 90 20.62 28.29 -25.52
N ILE A 91 20.65 26.96 -25.43
CA ILE A 91 20.09 26.20 -24.30
C ILE A 91 21.22 25.81 -23.35
N LEU A 92 21.10 26.25 -22.11
CA LEU A 92 22.05 26.01 -21.03
C LEU A 92 21.58 24.84 -20.16
N SER A 93 22.50 23.97 -19.76
CA SER A 93 22.24 22.83 -18.87
C SER A 93 22.94 23.02 -17.54
N ASP A 94 22.24 22.70 -16.46
CA ASP A 94 22.68 22.90 -15.08
C ASP A 94 23.11 24.34 -14.78
N ILE A 95 22.17 25.26 -14.99
CA ILE A 95 22.45 26.70 -14.88
C ILE A 95 22.88 27.12 -13.48
N THR A 96 23.83 28.04 -13.47
CA THR A 96 24.22 28.80 -12.29
C THR A 96 23.21 29.90 -11.98
N GLY A 97 23.29 30.46 -10.76
CA GLY A 97 22.43 31.57 -10.36
C GLY A 97 22.60 32.84 -11.22
N ALA A 98 23.80 33.07 -11.77
CA ALA A 98 24.05 34.18 -12.68
C ALA A 98 23.40 33.97 -14.05
N GLU A 99 23.48 32.75 -14.59
CA GLU A 99 22.85 32.38 -15.86
C GLU A 99 21.32 32.40 -15.79
N ASP A 100 20.74 32.00 -14.65
CA ASP A 100 19.29 32.20 -14.41
C ASP A 100 18.93 33.68 -14.43
N ALA A 101 19.65 34.51 -13.67
CA ALA A 101 19.35 35.94 -13.57
C ALA A 101 19.42 36.68 -14.92
N SER A 102 20.32 36.25 -15.81
CA SER A 102 20.52 36.85 -17.14
C SER A 102 19.79 36.13 -18.28
N GLY A 103 19.24 34.94 -18.04
CA GLY A 103 18.55 34.14 -19.05
C GLY A 103 17.14 34.62 -19.35
N ASP A 104 16.66 34.28 -20.55
CA ASP A 104 15.34 34.64 -21.08
C ASP A 104 14.23 33.67 -20.65
N MET A 105 14.62 32.47 -20.25
CA MET A 105 13.75 31.45 -19.69
C MET A 105 14.57 30.53 -18.80
N ASP A 106 13.99 30.13 -17.67
CA ASP A 106 14.50 29.03 -16.86
C ASP A 106 13.42 27.98 -16.66
N PHE A 107 13.82 26.71 -16.67
CA PHE A 107 12.91 25.62 -16.38
C PHE A 107 13.62 24.49 -15.66
N LYS A 108 12.85 23.78 -14.86
CA LYS A 108 13.32 22.74 -13.95
C LYS A 108 12.55 21.47 -14.28
N VAL A 109 13.28 20.40 -14.55
CA VAL A 109 12.68 19.12 -14.94
C VAL A 109 13.20 18.03 -14.02
N ALA A 110 12.29 17.27 -13.44
CA ALA A 110 12.60 16.10 -12.65
C ALA A 110 11.96 14.84 -13.26
N GLY A 111 12.66 13.71 -13.16
CA GLY A 111 12.15 12.42 -13.64
C GLY A 111 13.25 11.40 -13.85
N ASN A 112 12.90 10.28 -14.50
CA ASN A 112 13.84 9.24 -14.88
C ASN A 112 14.18 9.32 -16.38
N GLY A 113 14.82 8.27 -16.92
CA GLY A 113 15.15 8.19 -18.35
C GLY A 113 13.94 8.07 -19.29
N ASP A 114 12.80 7.61 -18.76
CA ASP A 114 11.59 7.26 -19.53
C ASP A 114 10.49 8.33 -19.43
N GLY A 115 10.47 9.12 -18.35
CA GLY A 115 9.39 10.04 -18.05
C GLY A 115 9.78 11.21 -17.13
N ILE A 116 8.88 12.18 -17.07
CA ILE A 116 8.99 13.38 -16.24
C ILE A 116 8.00 13.25 -15.09
N THR A 117 8.45 13.47 -13.85
CA THR A 117 7.59 13.47 -12.65
C THR A 117 7.17 14.89 -12.26
N ALA A 118 8.02 15.89 -12.51
CA ALA A 118 7.68 17.29 -12.29
C ALA A 118 8.34 18.20 -13.33
N PHE A 119 7.65 19.28 -13.65
CA PHE A 119 8.09 20.32 -14.57
C PHE A 119 7.67 21.69 -14.03
N GLN A 120 8.62 22.61 -13.92
CA GLN A 120 8.38 24.02 -13.60
C GLN A 120 9.08 24.87 -14.65
N MET A 121 8.45 25.95 -15.08
CA MET A 121 8.98 26.83 -16.13
C MET A 121 8.60 28.27 -15.85
N ASP A 122 9.59 29.15 -15.95
CA ASP A 122 9.46 30.59 -15.81
C ASP A 122 9.98 31.24 -17.08
N ILE A 123 9.07 31.85 -17.85
CA ILE A 123 9.38 32.52 -19.12
C ILE A 123 9.42 34.02 -18.87
N LYS A 124 10.52 34.68 -19.26
CA LYS A 124 10.73 36.13 -19.07
C LYS A 124 10.46 36.93 -20.35
N VAL A 125 10.49 36.28 -21.52
CA VAL A 125 10.34 36.92 -22.84
C VAL A 125 9.34 36.21 -23.76
N GLY A 126 8.84 36.92 -24.79
CA GLY A 126 8.09 36.30 -25.89
C GLY A 126 9.01 35.64 -26.93
N GLY A 127 8.44 34.85 -27.84
CA GLY A 127 9.17 34.28 -28.99
C GLY A 127 9.66 32.84 -28.80
N ILE A 128 9.35 32.20 -27.67
CA ILE A 128 9.70 30.80 -27.40
C ILE A 128 8.73 29.87 -28.14
N THR A 129 9.22 29.22 -29.19
CA THR A 129 8.39 28.31 -30.01
C THR A 129 8.36 26.89 -29.43
N LEU A 130 7.34 26.10 -29.79
CA LEU A 130 7.24 24.69 -29.41
C LEU A 130 8.46 23.85 -29.86
N GLN A 131 9.06 24.20 -31.00
CA GLN A 131 10.25 23.50 -31.52
C GLN A 131 11.46 23.72 -30.60
N ILE A 132 11.64 24.95 -30.12
CA ILE A 132 12.71 25.32 -29.19
C ILE A 132 12.52 24.60 -27.85
N MET A 133 11.30 24.61 -27.31
CA MET A 133 11.00 23.87 -26.08
C MET A 133 11.24 22.37 -26.22
N ARG A 134 10.92 21.78 -27.39
CA ARG A 134 11.20 20.37 -27.66
C ARG A 134 12.70 20.07 -27.60
N GLN A 135 13.53 20.91 -28.22
CA GLN A 135 14.99 20.79 -28.17
C GLN A 135 15.50 20.91 -26.73
N ALA A 136 15.00 21.90 -25.98
CA ALA A 136 15.40 22.13 -24.59
C ALA A 136 15.04 20.95 -23.68
N LEU A 137 13.86 20.34 -23.86
CA LEU A 137 13.43 19.16 -23.12
C LEU A 137 14.26 17.90 -23.47
N LEU A 138 14.69 17.76 -24.72
CA LEU A 138 15.58 16.66 -25.13
C LEU A 138 16.95 16.79 -24.47
N GLN A 139 17.54 17.99 -24.49
CA GLN A 139 18.80 18.27 -23.79
C GLN A 139 18.66 18.06 -22.28
N ALA A 140 17.54 18.49 -21.68
CA ALA A 140 17.25 18.25 -20.27
C ALA A 140 17.12 16.75 -19.94
N ARG A 141 16.55 15.93 -20.84
CA ARG A 141 16.47 14.47 -20.64
C ARG A 141 17.87 13.87 -20.59
N ASP A 142 18.75 14.30 -21.49
CA ASP A 142 20.11 13.76 -21.56
C ASP A 142 20.93 14.19 -20.34
N GLY A 143 20.77 15.44 -19.88
CA GLY A 143 21.34 15.91 -18.61
C GLY A 143 20.82 15.15 -17.38
N ARG A 144 19.50 14.87 -17.29
CA ARG A 144 18.97 14.02 -16.20
C ARG A 144 19.54 12.61 -16.20
N LYS A 145 19.72 12.00 -17.38
CA LYS A 145 20.35 10.67 -17.50
C LYS A 145 21.78 10.71 -16.97
N HIS A 146 22.55 11.73 -17.32
CA HIS A 146 23.90 11.91 -16.79
C HIS A 146 23.93 12.00 -15.25
N ILE A 147 23.02 12.78 -14.65
CA ILE A 147 22.92 12.90 -13.19
C ILE A 147 22.51 11.57 -12.56
N LEU A 148 21.55 10.84 -13.14
CA LEU A 148 21.15 9.52 -12.66
C LEU A 148 22.30 8.51 -12.69
N ASP A 149 23.10 8.52 -13.76
CA ASP A 149 24.28 7.68 -13.88
C ASP A 149 25.29 8.00 -12.78
N GLU A 150 25.46 9.28 -12.42
CA GLU A 150 26.33 9.67 -11.32
C GLU A 150 25.79 9.28 -9.95
N MET A 151 24.48 9.48 -9.72
CA MET A 151 23.80 9.00 -8.50
C MET A 151 23.94 7.49 -8.31
N SER A 152 23.98 6.71 -9.40
CA SER A 152 24.15 5.26 -9.34
C SER A 152 25.54 4.81 -8.85
N LYS A 153 26.53 5.71 -8.92
CA LYS A 153 27.92 5.46 -8.49
C LYS A 153 28.15 5.78 -7.01
N CYS A 154 27.13 6.23 -6.27
CA CYS A 154 27.25 6.55 -4.85
C CYS A 154 27.81 5.37 -4.04
N LEU A 155 28.77 5.69 -3.16
CA LEU A 155 29.45 4.75 -2.28
C LEU A 155 29.36 5.27 -0.82
N PRO A 156 28.82 4.48 0.13
CA PRO A 156 28.22 3.16 -0.07
C PRO A 156 26.92 3.23 -0.89
N PRO A 157 26.53 2.13 -1.57
CA PRO A 157 25.22 2.06 -2.20
C PRO A 157 24.12 2.21 -1.13
N PRO A 158 22.96 2.80 -1.47
CA PRO A 158 21.85 2.97 -0.52
C PRO A 158 21.47 1.64 0.13
N SER A 159 21.32 1.63 1.46
CA SER A 159 21.18 0.39 2.24
C SER A 159 19.96 -0.46 1.85
N LYS A 160 18.93 0.13 1.22
CA LYS A 160 17.66 -0.53 0.80
C LYS A 160 16.95 -1.33 1.91
N SER A 161 17.38 -1.17 3.15
CA SER A 161 16.87 -1.85 4.34
C SER A 161 16.50 -0.81 5.38
N LEU A 162 15.38 -1.00 6.06
CA LEU A 162 14.98 -0.14 7.17
C LEU A 162 16.06 -0.11 8.26
N SER A 163 16.28 1.07 8.82
CA SER A 163 17.18 1.26 9.96
C SER A 163 16.72 0.45 11.17
N LYS A 164 17.68 -0.05 11.96
CA LYS A 164 17.41 -0.76 13.23
C LYS A 164 16.66 0.09 14.25
N TYR A 165 16.79 1.42 14.13
CA TYR A 165 16.13 2.38 15.02
C TYR A 165 14.77 2.85 14.49
N ALA A 166 14.43 2.48 13.25
CA ALA A 166 13.11 2.79 12.70
C ALA A 166 12.06 1.90 13.37
N PRO A 167 10.88 2.44 13.72
CA PRO A 167 9.81 1.64 14.28
C PRO A 167 9.35 0.57 13.28
N LEU A 168 9.05 -0.61 13.75
CA LEU A 168 8.48 -1.69 12.96
C LEU A 168 6.96 -1.52 12.92
N ILE A 169 6.40 -1.43 11.72
CA ILE A 169 4.95 -1.30 11.52
C ILE A 169 4.45 -2.57 10.84
N HIS A 170 3.50 -3.26 11.49
CA HIS A 170 2.79 -4.38 10.89
C HIS A 170 1.34 -4.02 10.63
N VAL A 171 0.89 -4.28 9.40
CA VAL A 171 -0.50 -4.10 9.00
C VAL A 171 -1.16 -5.46 8.89
N MET A 172 -2.28 -5.64 9.58
CA MET A 172 -3.12 -6.83 9.48
C MET A 172 -4.57 -6.45 9.18
N LYS A 173 -5.27 -7.33 8.46
CA LYS A 173 -6.67 -7.13 8.09
C LYS A 173 -7.57 -8.02 8.94
N VAL A 174 -8.58 -7.39 9.54
CA VAL A 174 -9.59 -8.00 10.40
C VAL A 174 -10.98 -7.68 9.83
N LYS A 175 -11.98 -8.49 10.17
CA LYS A 175 -13.38 -8.18 9.82
C LYS A 175 -13.80 -6.86 10.51
N PRO A 176 -14.40 -5.89 9.78
CA PRO A 176 -14.81 -4.60 10.34
C PRO A 176 -15.67 -4.70 11.60
N GLU A 177 -16.59 -5.67 11.64
CA GLU A 177 -17.47 -5.96 12.79
C GLU A 177 -16.70 -6.24 14.10
N LYS A 178 -15.44 -6.67 14.01
CA LYS A 178 -14.62 -7.04 15.17
C LYS A 178 -13.68 -5.94 15.66
N ILE A 179 -13.61 -4.80 14.99
CA ILE A 179 -12.74 -3.69 15.43
C ILE A 179 -13.15 -3.22 16.84
N ASN A 180 -14.46 -3.15 17.10
CA ASN A 180 -15.01 -2.76 18.40
C ASN A 180 -14.52 -3.66 19.55
N LEU A 181 -14.23 -4.93 19.28
CA LEU A 181 -13.70 -5.87 20.27
C LEU A 181 -12.24 -5.59 20.61
N ILE A 182 -11.47 -5.08 19.65
CA ILE A 182 -10.06 -4.70 19.82
C ILE A 182 -9.99 -3.41 20.64
N ILE A 183 -10.71 -2.37 20.21
CA ILE A 183 -10.78 -1.06 20.90
C ILE A 183 -11.30 -1.24 22.33
N GLY A 184 -12.38 -2.01 22.49
CA GLY A 184 -13.12 -2.14 23.74
C GLY A 184 -13.88 -0.86 24.11
N SER A 185 -14.60 -0.89 25.24
CA SER A 185 -15.37 0.27 25.71
C SER A 185 -14.44 1.46 26.03
N GLY A 186 -14.53 2.53 25.23
CA GLY A 186 -13.72 3.74 25.40
C GLY A 186 -12.21 3.53 25.17
N GLY A 187 -11.80 2.53 24.38
CA GLY A 187 -10.38 2.29 24.08
C GLY A 187 -9.59 1.59 25.19
N LYS A 188 -10.26 1.11 26.25
CA LYS A 188 -9.59 0.47 27.40
C LYS A 188 -8.78 -0.77 27.01
N LYS A 189 -9.29 -1.59 26.09
CA LYS A 189 -8.61 -2.82 25.67
C LYS A 189 -7.35 -2.54 24.88
N VAL A 190 -7.41 -1.64 23.89
CA VAL A 190 -6.20 -1.22 23.14
C VAL A 190 -5.13 -0.68 24.09
N LYS A 191 -5.50 0.17 25.05
CA LYS A 191 -4.55 0.68 26.06
C LYS A 191 -3.94 -0.43 26.91
N SER A 192 -4.74 -1.39 27.36
CA SER A 192 -4.25 -2.56 28.10
C SER A 192 -3.28 -3.40 27.28
N ILE A 193 -3.54 -3.61 25.99
CA ILE A 193 -2.66 -4.38 25.09
C ILE A 193 -1.34 -3.62 24.90
N ILE A 194 -1.41 -2.30 24.70
CA ILE A 194 -0.22 -1.43 24.58
C ILE A 194 0.65 -1.53 25.83
N GLU A 195 0.05 -1.45 27.01
CA GLU A 195 0.76 -1.52 28.30
C GLU A 195 1.37 -2.91 28.56
N GLU A 196 0.65 -3.99 28.23
CA GLU A 196 1.13 -5.37 28.41
C GLU A 196 2.25 -5.75 27.44
N THR A 197 2.16 -5.28 26.19
CA THR A 197 3.10 -5.68 25.12
C THR A 197 4.27 -4.71 24.93
N GLY A 198 4.12 -3.47 25.39
CA GLY A 198 5.12 -2.41 25.23
C GLY A 198 5.24 -1.90 23.79
N VAL A 199 4.22 -2.08 22.96
CA VAL A 199 4.16 -1.47 21.62
C VAL A 199 3.87 0.03 21.73
N ASP A 200 4.33 0.84 20.78
CA ASP A 200 4.17 2.29 20.87
C ASP A 200 2.73 2.73 20.54
N ALA A 201 2.11 2.09 19.54
CA ALA A 201 0.75 2.42 19.12
C ALA A 201 0.05 1.26 18.41
N ILE A 202 -1.27 1.20 18.54
CA ILE A 202 -2.17 0.32 17.77
C ILE A 202 -3.28 1.19 17.18
N ASP A 203 -3.25 1.36 15.86
CA ASP A 203 -4.24 2.14 15.13
C ASP A 203 -5.19 1.22 14.38
N THR A 204 -6.49 1.44 14.54
CA THR A 204 -7.54 0.67 13.86
C THR A 204 -8.33 1.58 12.94
N GLN A 205 -8.53 1.16 11.69
CA GLN A 205 -9.38 1.85 10.72
C GLN A 205 -10.68 1.08 10.49
N ASP A 206 -11.77 1.80 10.21
CA ASP A 206 -13.13 1.24 10.02
C ASP A 206 -13.22 0.20 8.90
N ASN A 207 -12.31 0.24 7.94
CA ASN A 207 -12.20 -0.74 6.84
C ASN A 207 -11.66 -2.12 7.29
N GLY A 208 -11.34 -2.30 8.58
CA GLY A 208 -10.78 -3.53 9.13
C GLY A 208 -9.26 -3.57 9.18
N MET A 209 -8.57 -2.48 8.83
CA MET A 209 -7.11 -2.43 8.87
C MET A 209 -6.62 -2.08 10.28
N VAL A 210 -5.73 -2.91 10.81
CA VAL A 210 -5.10 -2.70 12.11
C VAL A 210 -3.60 -2.55 11.89
N LYS A 211 -3.04 -1.41 12.32
CA LYS A 211 -1.61 -1.11 12.26
C LYS A 211 -1.04 -1.20 13.66
N ILE A 212 0.03 -1.97 13.82
CA ILE A 212 0.73 -2.14 15.09
C ILE A 212 2.14 -1.59 14.90
N THR A 213 2.51 -0.62 15.74
CA THR A 213 3.81 0.05 15.71
C THR A 213 4.61 -0.36 16.95
N ALA A 214 5.78 -0.96 16.74
CA ALA A 214 6.64 -1.48 17.81
C ALA A 214 8.11 -1.15 17.55
N LYS A 215 8.91 -1.07 18.63
CA LYS A 215 10.38 -0.97 18.51
C LYS A 215 11.05 -2.32 18.29
N ASP A 216 10.49 -3.35 18.91
CA ASP A 216 11.04 -4.70 18.91
C ASP A 216 10.11 -5.71 18.24
N LEU A 217 10.70 -6.70 17.56
CA LEU A 217 9.97 -7.79 16.92
C LEU A 217 9.18 -8.64 17.94
N SER A 218 9.73 -8.86 19.14
CA SER A 218 9.09 -9.65 20.20
C SER A 218 7.78 -9.01 20.68
N SER A 219 7.78 -7.70 20.93
CA SER A 219 6.56 -6.96 21.30
C SER A 219 5.53 -6.99 20.18
N LEU A 220 5.96 -6.81 18.93
CA LEU A 220 5.10 -6.88 17.75
C LEU A 220 4.38 -8.23 17.62
N GLU A 221 5.11 -9.33 17.78
CA GLU A 221 4.57 -10.69 17.71
C GLU A 221 3.57 -10.97 18.84
N LYS A 222 3.85 -10.52 20.07
CA LYS A 222 2.93 -10.63 21.20
C LYS A 222 1.62 -9.89 20.94
N SER A 223 1.68 -8.63 20.50
CA SER A 223 0.46 -7.86 20.19
C SER A 223 -0.32 -8.47 19.03
N LYS A 224 0.38 -8.94 17.99
CA LYS A 224 -0.24 -9.64 16.86
C LYS A 224 -0.96 -10.91 17.32
N ALA A 225 -0.37 -11.70 18.22
CA ALA A 225 -1.00 -12.90 18.77
C ALA A 225 -2.25 -12.55 19.58
N ILE A 226 -2.19 -11.54 20.46
CA ILE A 226 -3.33 -11.09 21.26
C ILE A 226 -4.48 -10.61 20.36
N ILE A 227 -4.19 -9.75 19.37
CA ILE A 227 -5.21 -9.24 18.43
C ILE A 227 -5.79 -10.38 17.59
N SER A 228 -4.95 -11.31 17.12
CA SER A 228 -5.42 -12.47 16.36
C SER A 228 -6.34 -13.36 17.18
N ASN A 229 -6.02 -13.58 18.47
CA ASN A 229 -6.85 -14.36 19.38
C ASN A 229 -8.19 -13.67 19.68
N LEU A 230 -8.19 -12.35 19.91
CA LEU A 230 -9.41 -11.57 20.12
C LEU A 230 -10.33 -11.57 18.89
N THR A 231 -9.72 -11.57 17.71
CA THR A 231 -10.44 -11.46 16.42
C THR A 231 -10.69 -12.81 15.78
N MET A 232 -10.24 -13.90 16.39
CA MET A 232 -10.46 -15.26 15.91
C MET A 232 -11.97 -15.53 15.78
N VAL A 233 -12.40 -15.96 14.60
CA VAL A 233 -13.76 -16.49 14.40
C VAL A 233 -13.66 -17.98 14.67
N PRO A 234 -14.28 -18.51 15.72
CA PRO A 234 -14.25 -19.94 15.95
C PRO A 234 -15.03 -20.66 14.85
N THR A 235 -14.34 -21.53 14.11
CA THR A 235 -14.89 -22.30 12.99
C THR A 235 -15.31 -23.69 13.46
N VAL A 236 -16.50 -24.13 13.03
CA VAL A 236 -17.01 -25.46 13.39
C VAL A 236 -16.07 -26.52 12.82
N GLY A 237 -15.61 -27.43 13.69
CA GLY A 237 -14.64 -28.46 13.35
C GLY A 237 -13.22 -28.20 13.85
N ASP A 238 -12.89 -26.96 14.25
CA ASP A 238 -11.57 -26.64 14.77
C ASP A 238 -11.33 -27.28 16.14
N ILE A 239 -10.08 -27.70 16.34
CA ILE A 239 -9.59 -28.31 17.58
C ILE A 239 -8.78 -27.25 18.33
N TYR A 240 -9.28 -26.85 19.49
CA TYR A 240 -8.56 -25.97 20.41
C TYR A 240 -7.88 -26.84 21.46
N ARG A 241 -6.57 -26.63 21.63
CA ARG A 241 -5.75 -27.41 22.56
C ARG A 241 -5.42 -26.59 23.80
N ASN A 242 -5.22 -27.28 24.91
CA ASN A 242 -4.78 -26.70 26.17
C ASN A 242 -5.66 -25.53 26.64
N CYS A 243 -6.99 -25.67 26.52
CA CYS A 243 -7.93 -24.64 26.90
C CYS A 243 -8.27 -24.72 28.40
N GLU A 244 -8.23 -23.59 29.09
CA GLU A 244 -8.45 -23.51 30.53
C GLU A 244 -9.95 -23.64 30.88
N VAL A 245 -10.26 -24.44 31.90
CA VAL A 245 -11.58 -24.54 32.50
C VAL A 245 -11.82 -23.35 33.42
N LYS A 246 -12.73 -22.45 33.05
CA LYS A 246 -13.08 -21.25 33.84
C LYS A 246 -14.12 -21.52 34.91
N SER A 247 -15.13 -22.33 34.60
CA SER A 247 -16.18 -22.67 35.55
C SER A 247 -16.79 -24.02 35.24
N ILE A 248 -17.32 -24.65 36.27
CA ILE A 248 -18.00 -25.94 36.17
C ILE A 248 -19.43 -25.72 36.63
N ALA A 249 -20.38 -26.26 35.87
CA ALA A 249 -21.79 -26.25 36.18
C ALA A 249 -22.32 -27.70 36.21
N PRO A 250 -23.49 -27.96 36.83
CA PRO A 250 -24.04 -29.30 36.92
C PRO A 250 -24.26 -29.99 35.56
N TYR A 251 -24.43 -29.21 34.50
CA TYR A 251 -24.73 -29.69 33.14
C TYR A 251 -23.51 -29.67 32.19
N GLY A 252 -22.34 -29.22 32.64
CA GLY A 252 -21.14 -29.15 31.80
C GLY A 252 -20.04 -28.24 32.30
N VAL A 253 -18.99 -28.12 31.50
CA VAL A 253 -17.78 -27.35 31.81
C VAL A 253 -17.66 -26.19 30.84
N PHE A 254 -17.41 -24.99 31.37
CA PHE A 254 -17.10 -23.81 30.57
C PHE A 254 -15.59 -23.69 30.36
N VAL A 255 -15.20 -23.68 29.10
CA VAL A 255 -13.81 -23.73 28.66
C VAL A 255 -13.50 -22.48 27.85
N GLU A 256 -12.41 -21.79 28.18
CA GLU A 256 -11.96 -20.60 27.45
C GLU A 256 -11.12 -21.04 26.24
N ILE A 257 -11.66 -20.86 25.03
CA ILE A 257 -10.96 -21.19 23.77
C ILE A 257 -10.10 -20.04 23.26
N ALA A 258 -10.42 -18.82 23.66
CA ALA A 258 -9.69 -17.60 23.36
C ALA A 258 -10.05 -16.55 24.43
N PRO A 259 -9.19 -15.55 24.72
CA PRO A 259 -9.43 -14.56 25.75
C PRO A 259 -10.81 -13.88 25.64
N GLY A 260 -11.66 -14.10 26.65
CA GLY A 260 -13.04 -13.60 26.72
C GLY A 260 -14.07 -14.37 25.87
N ARG A 261 -13.70 -15.54 25.32
CA ARG A 261 -14.54 -16.43 24.52
C ARG A 261 -14.62 -17.80 25.20
N GLU A 262 -15.72 -18.00 25.92
CA GLU A 262 -16.03 -19.26 26.59
C GLU A 262 -16.97 -20.11 25.73
N GLY A 263 -16.74 -21.42 25.73
CA GLY A 263 -17.67 -22.40 25.19
C GLY A 263 -18.10 -23.41 26.24
N LEU A 264 -19.30 -23.94 26.07
CA LEU A 264 -19.87 -24.96 26.94
C LEU A 264 -19.55 -26.35 26.36
N CYS A 265 -18.83 -27.15 27.12
CA CYS A 265 -18.73 -28.60 26.90
C CYS A 265 -19.80 -29.28 27.76
N HIS A 266 -20.83 -29.82 27.12
CA HIS A 266 -21.92 -30.51 27.84
C HIS A 266 -21.39 -31.80 28.48
N ILE A 267 -21.99 -32.24 29.59
CA ILE A 267 -21.52 -33.43 30.33
C ILE A 267 -21.44 -34.70 29.46
N SER A 268 -22.34 -34.84 28.49
CA SER A 268 -22.35 -35.95 27.53
C SER A 268 -21.22 -35.92 26.49
N GLU A 269 -20.50 -34.80 26.39
CA GLU A 269 -19.44 -34.56 25.42
C GLU A 269 -18.04 -34.46 26.10
N LEU A 270 -17.96 -34.66 27.42
CA LEU A 270 -16.72 -34.61 28.18
C LEU A 270 -15.91 -35.92 28.11
N SER A 271 -16.60 -37.06 28.18
CA SER A 271 -15.99 -38.40 28.20
C SER A 271 -16.87 -39.40 27.43
N PRO A 272 -16.31 -40.46 26.84
CA PRO A 272 -17.08 -41.60 26.35
C PRO A 272 -17.79 -42.36 27.48
N ASP A 273 -17.25 -42.33 28.70
CA ASP A 273 -17.84 -42.98 29.87
C ASP A 273 -18.92 -42.12 30.54
N TRP A 274 -19.88 -42.77 31.19
CA TRP A 274 -20.95 -42.06 31.92
C TRP A 274 -20.38 -41.35 33.16
N LEU A 275 -20.46 -40.03 33.15
CA LEU A 275 -20.10 -39.17 34.28
C LEU A 275 -21.37 -38.69 34.99
N ALA A 276 -21.46 -38.95 36.29
CA ALA A 276 -22.57 -38.48 37.12
C ALA A 276 -22.51 -36.96 37.36
N LYS A 277 -21.30 -36.41 37.55
CA LYS A 277 -21.05 -34.98 37.71
C LYS A 277 -19.77 -34.57 36.98
N ALA A 278 -19.79 -33.39 36.37
CA ALA A 278 -18.60 -32.83 35.72
C ALA A 278 -17.48 -32.48 36.74
N GLU A 279 -17.87 -32.16 37.98
CA GLU A 279 -16.99 -31.85 39.11
C GLU A 279 -16.10 -33.03 39.54
N ASP A 280 -16.51 -34.27 39.24
CA ASP A 280 -15.77 -35.46 39.64
C ASP A 280 -14.53 -35.71 38.74
N ALA A 281 -14.53 -35.14 37.53
CA ALA A 281 -13.48 -35.38 36.52
C ALA A 281 -12.64 -34.14 36.18
N PHE A 282 -13.13 -32.93 36.46
CA PHE A 282 -12.47 -31.68 36.10
C PHE A 282 -12.49 -30.69 37.26
N LYS A 283 -11.44 -29.88 37.35
CA LYS A 283 -11.33 -28.77 38.29
C LYS A 283 -11.22 -27.45 37.53
N VAL A 284 -11.63 -26.38 38.19
CA VAL A 284 -11.39 -25.02 37.69
C VAL A 284 -9.87 -24.80 37.59
N GLY A 285 -9.40 -24.34 36.44
CA GLY A 285 -7.98 -24.20 36.10
C GLY A 285 -7.36 -25.37 35.34
N ASP A 286 -8.09 -26.49 35.16
CA ASP A 286 -7.59 -27.61 34.34
C ASP A 286 -7.52 -27.21 32.86
N HIS A 287 -6.57 -27.81 32.15
CA HIS A 287 -6.38 -27.57 30.72
C HIS A 287 -6.85 -28.78 29.92
N ILE A 288 -7.75 -28.57 28.96
CA ILE A 288 -8.35 -29.65 28.17
C ILE A 288 -8.37 -29.32 26.67
N ASP A 289 -8.28 -30.36 25.84
CA ASP A 289 -8.45 -30.24 24.39
C ASP A 289 -9.93 -30.40 24.03
N VAL A 290 -10.44 -29.50 23.18
CA VAL A 290 -11.86 -29.43 22.82
C VAL A 290 -12.05 -29.09 21.34
N LYS A 291 -13.02 -29.75 20.71
CA LYS A 291 -13.45 -29.48 19.34
C LYS A 291 -14.73 -28.66 19.34
N LEU A 292 -14.82 -27.64 18.48
CA LEU A 292 -16.06 -26.88 18.29
C LEU A 292 -17.03 -27.67 17.41
N ILE A 293 -18.18 -28.08 17.96
CA ILE A 293 -19.22 -28.81 17.21
C ILE A 293 -20.23 -27.86 16.59
N GLU A 294 -20.63 -26.82 17.32
CA GLU A 294 -21.75 -25.98 16.90
C GLU A 294 -21.57 -24.55 17.42
N VAL A 295 -21.88 -23.57 16.57
CA VAL A 295 -21.99 -22.16 16.97
C VAL A 295 -23.46 -21.80 16.95
N ARG A 296 -24.10 -21.73 18.13
CA ARG A 296 -25.51 -21.35 18.24
C ARG A 296 -25.61 -19.82 18.29
N LYS A 297 -25.99 -19.19 17.18
CA LYS A 297 -26.39 -17.77 17.17
C LYS A 297 -27.76 -17.66 17.84
N PHE A 298 -27.79 -17.20 19.09
CA PHE A 298 -29.05 -16.85 19.72
C PHE A 298 -29.42 -15.42 19.31
N LEU A 299 -30.53 -15.24 18.59
CA LEU A 299 -31.21 -13.95 18.52
C LEU A 299 -31.92 -13.75 19.86
N SER A 300 -31.25 -13.19 20.87
CA SER A 300 -31.94 -12.68 22.05
C SER A 300 -31.25 -11.43 22.56
N LEU A 301 -32.08 -10.42 22.82
CA LEU A 301 -31.79 -9.01 23.10
C LEU A 301 -31.00 -8.74 24.39
N ILE A 302 -30.35 -9.74 24.99
CA ILE A 302 -29.72 -9.63 26.32
C ILE A 302 -28.27 -10.15 26.35
N ASN A 303 -27.86 -11.03 25.43
CA ASN A 303 -26.49 -11.56 25.41
C ASN A 303 -25.99 -11.79 23.97
N GLU A 304 -25.14 -10.90 23.46
CA GLU A 304 -24.50 -11.01 22.13
C GLU A 304 -23.45 -12.14 22.04
N LYS A 305 -23.18 -12.85 23.14
CA LYS A 305 -22.27 -13.99 23.17
C LYS A 305 -22.99 -15.23 22.65
N GLY A 306 -22.90 -15.48 21.33
CA GLY A 306 -23.34 -16.76 20.76
C GLY A 306 -22.73 -17.94 21.53
N GLN A 307 -23.56 -18.89 21.96
CA GLN A 307 -23.10 -20.06 22.72
C GLN A 307 -22.30 -20.99 21.79
N LEU A 308 -21.05 -21.24 22.15
CA LEU A 308 -20.17 -22.19 21.49
C LEU A 308 -20.34 -23.55 22.16
N ARG A 309 -20.73 -24.58 21.40
CA ARG A 309 -20.79 -25.96 21.90
C ARG A 309 -19.50 -26.68 21.57
N LEU A 310 -18.83 -27.13 22.61
CA LEU A 310 -17.55 -27.83 22.56
C LEU A 310 -17.74 -29.31 22.86
N SER A 311 -16.84 -30.17 22.37
CA SER A 311 -16.76 -31.58 22.74
C SER A 311 -15.32 -32.04 22.83
N ARG A 312 -15.04 -32.75 23.92
CA ARG A 312 -13.81 -33.51 24.13
C ARG A 312 -13.95 -34.93 23.59
N ARG A 313 -15.15 -35.51 23.66
CA ARG A 313 -15.45 -36.86 23.16
C ARG A 313 -15.12 -37.00 21.67
N ALA A 314 -15.37 -35.96 20.87
CA ALA A 314 -15.05 -35.94 19.43
C ALA A 314 -13.53 -36.00 19.11
N LEU A 315 -12.65 -35.91 20.11
CA LEU A 315 -11.19 -36.01 19.99
C LEU A 315 -10.64 -37.34 20.51
N LEU A 316 -11.43 -38.09 21.28
CA LEU A 316 -11.02 -39.37 21.83
C LEU A 316 -11.34 -40.48 20.80
N PRO A 317 -10.45 -41.47 20.59
CA PRO A 317 -10.74 -42.59 19.73
C PRO A 317 -11.93 -43.38 20.29
N ASP A 318 -12.94 -43.65 19.45
CA ASP A 318 -14.09 -44.46 19.83
C ASP A 318 -13.61 -45.86 20.27
N PRO A 319 -14.00 -46.35 21.47
CA PRO A 319 -13.67 -47.70 21.90
C PRO A 319 -14.50 -48.79 21.18
N ASN A 320 -15.37 -48.44 20.22
CA ASN A 320 -16.16 -49.41 19.44
C ASN A 320 -16.29 -49.00 17.96
N PRO A 321 -15.59 -49.67 17.02
CA PRO A 321 -15.73 -49.42 15.59
C PRO A 321 -16.96 -50.10 14.95
N GLU A 322 -17.91 -50.63 15.72
CA GLU A 322 -19.10 -51.30 15.17
C GLU A 322 -20.39 -50.86 15.86
N ASN A 323 -20.97 -49.74 15.40
CA ASN A 323 -22.42 -49.56 15.19
C ASN A 323 -22.73 -48.09 14.85
N SER A 324 -22.33 -47.67 13.65
CA SER A 324 -22.79 -46.43 13.04
C SER A 324 -23.40 -46.70 11.67
N SER A 325 -24.46 -47.51 11.67
CA SER A 325 -25.43 -47.50 10.57
C SER A 325 -26.85 -47.41 11.14
N VAL A 326 -27.56 -46.38 10.66
CA VAL A 326 -29.02 -46.17 10.70
C VAL A 326 -29.59 -45.51 11.97
N LYS A 327 -29.68 -44.17 11.91
CA LYS A 327 -30.90 -43.46 12.34
C LYS A 327 -31.35 -42.53 11.20
N GLN A 328 -32.03 -43.08 10.21
CA GLN A 328 -32.85 -42.29 9.30
C GLN A 328 -34.16 -41.90 10.00
N ARG A 329 -34.55 -40.63 9.88
CA ARG A 329 -35.86 -40.10 10.25
C ARG A 329 -36.95 -40.76 9.38
N PRO A 330 -38.18 -40.98 9.88
CA PRO A 330 -39.25 -41.51 9.05
C PRO A 330 -39.79 -40.39 8.14
N SER A 331 -39.78 -40.64 6.82
CA SER A 331 -40.41 -39.80 5.81
C SER A 331 -41.81 -40.34 5.47
N ASN A 332 -42.85 -39.58 5.81
CA ASN A 332 -44.17 -39.73 5.21
C ASN A 332 -44.17 -39.02 3.86
N PHE A 333 -44.33 -39.75 2.74
CA PHE A 333 -44.91 -39.18 1.52
C PHE A 333 -45.63 -40.26 0.70
N ASN A 334 -46.88 -39.93 0.35
CA ASN A 334 -47.86 -40.74 -0.36
C ASN A 334 -47.51 -40.96 -1.83
N ASN A 335 -47.95 -42.11 -2.34
CA ASN A 335 -48.01 -42.49 -3.76
C ASN A 335 -49.12 -41.73 -4.52
N ASN A 336 -48.83 -41.44 -5.79
CA ASN A 336 -49.67 -41.42 -7.00
C ASN A 336 -48.92 -40.51 -8.03
N THR A 337 -48.69 -40.83 -9.31
CA THR A 337 -49.42 -41.63 -10.29
C THR A 337 -48.54 -41.78 -11.56
N ALA A 338 -48.64 -42.93 -12.23
CA ALA A 338 -48.67 -43.17 -13.69
C ALA A 338 -47.64 -42.53 -14.68
N SER A 339 -46.97 -43.45 -15.40
CA SER A 339 -46.78 -43.48 -16.87
C SER A 339 -45.81 -42.51 -17.56
N GLN A 340 -44.69 -43.02 -18.07
CA GLN A 340 -44.54 -43.34 -19.51
C GLN A 340 -43.19 -44.00 -19.84
N LYS A 341 -43.23 -44.87 -20.85
CA LYS A 341 -42.18 -45.72 -21.42
C LYS A 341 -41.14 -44.94 -22.23
N THR A 342 -39.92 -45.48 -22.29
CA THR A 342 -39.08 -45.84 -23.48
C THR A 342 -37.65 -46.05 -22.96
N ALA A 343 -37.14 -47.28 -22.78
CA ALA A 343 -36.58 -48.19 -23.78
C ALA A 343 -35.52 -47.54 -24.69
N ASP A 344 -34.21 -47.73 -24.39
CA ASP A 344 -33.39 -48.64 -25.20
C ASP A 344 -32.10 -49.11 -24.49
N LYS A 345 -31.67 -50.29 -24.93
CA LYS A 345 -30.53 -51.16 -24.60
C LYS A 345 -29.18 -50.49 -24.94
N GLY A 346 -28.00 -50.93 -24.48
CA GLY A 346 -27.60 -52.12 -23.76
C GLY A 346 -26.10 -52.06 -23.36
N THR A 347 -25.78 -52.91 -22.40
CA THR A 347 -24.50 -53.31 -21.80
C THR A 347 -23.63 -54.18 -22.75
N PRO A 348 -22.47 -54.76 -22.36
CA PRO A 348 -21.54 -54.51 -21.22
C PRO A 348 -20.00 -54.68 -21.49
N LYS A 349 -19.21 -54.32 -20.46
CA LYS A 349 -18.01 -54.99 -19.87
C LYS A 349 -16.80 -55.44 -20.73
N LYS A 350 -15.59 -55.05 -20.26
CA LYS A 350 -14.55 -55.88 -19.57
C LYS A 350 -13.36 -54.96 -19.22
N VAL A 351 -12.83 -54.83 -18.00
CA VAL A 351 -12.29 -55.77 -16.98
C VAL A 351 -10.80 -56.12 -17.20
N LEU A 352 -10.03 -55.93 -16.11
CA LEU A 352 -8.66 -56.37 -15.76
C LEU A 352 -7.49 -55.62 -16.46
N GLY A 353 -6.41 -55.20 -15.79
CA GLY A 353 -5.96 -55.36 -14.41
C GLY A 353 -4.43 -55.56 -14.34
N ILE A 354 -3.77 -54.82 -13.43
CA ILE A 354 -2.59 -55.21 -12.59
C ILE A 354 -1.28 -55.54 -13.35
N THR A 355 -0.13 -54.89 -13.12
CA THR A 355 0.80 -55.14 -11.99
C THR A 355 1.81 -54.00 -11.74
N LYS A 356 2.26 -53.95 -10.48
CA LYS A 356 3.28 -53.10 -9.84
C LYS A 356 4.72 -53.66 -10.00
N ASP A 357 5.65 -52.87 -9.46
CA ASP A 357 7.00 -53.16 -8.94
C ASP A 357 8.14 -52.77 -9.90
N GLY A 358 9.21 -52.08 -9.51
CA GLY A 358 9.62 -51.54 -8.21
C GLY A 358 11.10 -51.10 -8.28
N LEU A 359 11.45 -50.16 -7.39
CA LEU A 359 12.74 -49.98 -6.69
C LEU A 359 13.99 -49.36 -7.35
N ALA A 360 14.43 -48.30 -6.66
CA ALA A 360 15.82 -47.90 -6.31
C ALA A 360 16.73 -47.39 -7.45
N GLY A 361 17.58 -46.38 -7.27
CA GLY A 361 17.98 -45.58 -6.13
C GLY A 361 19.32 -44.89 -6.44
N ASN A 362 19.49 -43.68 -5.92
CA ASN A 362 20.75 -43.01 -5.55
C ASN A 362 21.77 -42.56 -6.61
N ASN A 363 21.89 -41.22 -6.66
CA ASN A 363 23.08 -40.43 -6.30
C ASN A 363 24.24 -40.16 -7.31
N ILE A 364 24.42 -38.83 -7.48
CA ILE A 364 25.66 -38.06 -7.28
C ILE A 364 26.56 -37.75 -8.51
N GLU A 365 26.82 -36.44 -8.59
CA GLU A 365 28.01 -35.71 -9.07
C GLU A 365 28.06 -35.04 -10.46
N HIS A 366 28.29 -33.71 -10.37
CA HIS A 366 28.81 -32.80 -11.37
C HIS A 366 30.23 -33.17 -11.84
N PRO A 367 30.66 -32.58 -12.98
CA PRO A 367 31.87 -31.77 -12.87
C PRO A 367 31.82 -30.41 -13.61
N LYS A 368 32.66 -29.50 -13.12
CA LYS A 368 33.00 -28.17 -13.67
C LYS A 368 34.07 -28.29 -14.78
N SER A 369 34.04 -27.42 -15.79
CA SER A 369 35.24 -26.88 -16.47
C SER A 369 34.89 -25.58 -17.20
N LYS A 370 35.37 -24.41 -16.74
CA LYS A 370 36.58 -23.68 -17.18
C LYS A 370 36.45 -22.90 -18.51
N ASN A 371 36.57 -21.58 -18.34
CA ASN A 371 36.86 -20.48 -19.28
C ASN A 371 37.75 -20.82 -20.48
N VAL A 372 37.56 -20.15 -21.63
CA VAL A 372 38.56 -19.31 -22.36
C VAL A 372 37.87 -18.49 -23.48
N ALA A 373 38.09 -17.17 -23.46
CA ALA A 373 38.29 -16.27 -24.62
C ALA A 373 39.59 -15.47 -24.29
N PRO A 374 40.36 -14.78 -25.19
CA PRO A 374 39.91 -13.99 -26.35
C PRO A 374 40.92 -13.86 -27.54
N LYS A 375 40.55 -13.09 -28.60
CA LYS A 375 41.38 -12.17 -29.48
C LYS A 375 40.59 -11.90 -30.78
N LEU A 376 40.21 -10.67 -31.18
CA LEU A 376 40.89 -9.42 -31.61
C LEU A 376 40.88 -9.23 -33.15
N THR A 377 40.66 -7.99 -33.60
CA THR A 377 40.93 -7.33 -34.91
C THR A 377 39.86 -7.23 -36.03
N ASN A 378 39.09 -6.11 -36.03
CA ASN A 378 38.95 -4.99 -37.01
C ASN A 378 39.26 -5.16 -38.54
N PRO A 379 38.87 -4.22 -39.47
CA PRO A 379 37.86 -3.13 -39.44
C PRO A 379 37.07 -2.86 -40.79
N ILE A 380 36.32 -1.73 -40.82
CA ILE A 380 35.93 -0.84 -41.96
C ILE A 380 34.64 -1.15 -42.79
N LYS A 381 33.61 -0.28 -42.69
CA LYS A 381 33.15 0.65 -43.76
C LYS A 381 31.86 1.42 -43.42
N HIS A 382 31.95 2.74 -43.59
CA HIS A 382 30.85 3.69 -43.76
C HIS A 382 29.88 3.27 -44.87
N LYS A 383 28.59 3.54 -44.70
CA LYS A 383 27.71 4.04 -45.77
C LYS A 383 26.55 4.84 -45.17
N SER A 384 26.33 5.99 -45.79
CA SER A 384 25.35 7.03 -45.53
C SER A 384 24.03 6.79 -46.29
N ALA A 385 22.98 7.35 -45.70
CA ALA A 385 21.84 8.05 -46.30
C ALA A 385 20.76 7.30 -47.12
N GLU A 386 19.52 7.67 -46.75
CA GLU A 386 18.33 7.94 -47.57
C GLU A 386 17.10 7.00 -47.55
N ASP A 387 15.98 7.69 -47.32
CA ASP A 387 14.60 7.47 -47.75
C ASP A 387 13.67 6.45 -47.06
N ILE A 388 12.83 6.99 -46.16
CA ILE A 388 11.44 6.55 -46.02
C ILE A 388 10.53 7.80 -45.94
N LEU A 389 9.91 8.12 -47.08
CA LEU A 389 8.69 8.94 -47.17
C LEU A 389 7.54 8.23 -46.44
N PHE A 390 6.75 8.98 -45.68
CA PHE A 390 5.36 8.58 -45.37
C PHE A 390 4.38 9.64 -45.87
N SER A 391 3.39 9.11 -46.58
CA SER A 391 2.27 9.71 -47.27
C SER A 391 1.26 10.40 -46.35
N GLU A 392 0.74 11.53 -46.81
CA GLU A 392 -0.56 12.07 -46.40
C GLU A 392 -1.71 11.24 -46.99
N ASP A 393 -2.73 10.93 -46.19
CA ASP A 393 -4.11 11.10 -46.64
C ASP A 393 -5.11 11.26 -45.47
N LYS A 394 -5.69 12.46 -45.45
CA LYS A 394 -7.04 12.93 -45.09
C LYS A 394 -7.98 12.02 -44.27
N VAL A 395 -8.62 12.64 -43.27
CA VAL A 395 -10.09 12.82 -43.24
C VAL A 395 -10.46 14.20 -42.69
N VAL A 396 -11.20 14.95 -43.50
CA VAL A 396 -11.88 16.23 -43.20
C VAL A 396 -13.39 15.99 -43.14
N LYS A 397 -14.09 16.58 -42.16
CA LYS A 397 -15.46 17.13 -42.24
C LYS A 397 -15.54 18.26 -41.17
N ARG A 398 -15.47 19.57 -41.47
CA ARG A 398 -16.48 20.52 -42.06
C ARG A 398 -17.79 20.57 -41.25
N LEU A 399 -18.40 21.70 -40.86
CA LEU A 399 -18.52 23.04 -41.47
C LEU A 399 -19.12 24.09 -40.48
N ASP A 400 -18.74 25.37 -40.67
CA ASP A 400 -19.52 26.63 -40.66
C ASP A 400 -20.36 27.10 -39.45
N SER A 401 -20.59 28.39 -39.15
CA SER A 401 -20.33 29.74 -39.73
C SER A 401 -20.55 30.75 -38.56
N SER A 402 -20.27 32.05 -38.53
CA SER A 402 -20.35 33.14 -39.51
C SER A 402 -19.67 34.40 -38.94
N ALA A 403 -19.00 35.18 -39.79
CA ALA A 403 -18.48 36.52 -39.50
C ALA A 403 -19.57 37.61 -39.63
N LYS A 404 -19.40 38.73 -38.91
CA LYS A 404 -19.88 40.08 -39.29
C LYS A 404 -18.97 41.18 -38.70
N ASP A 405 -18.54 42.09 -39.56
CA ASP A 405 -17.65 43.23 -39.32
C ASP A 405 -18.38 44.54 -38.96
N GLY A 406 -17.69 45.36 -38.14
CA GLY A 406 -17.58 46.84 -38.22
C GLY A 406 -18.53 47.74 -37.39
N PRO A 407 -18.20 49.05 -37.14
CA PRO A 407 -16.91 49.76 -37.22
C PRO A 407 -16.59 50.75 -36.04
N TYR A 408 -15.34 51.21 -36.01
CA TYR A 408 -14.69 52.40 -35.37
C TYR A 408 -15.43 53.33 -34.39
N PHE A 409 -14.77 53.70 -33.27
CA PHE A 409 -14.45 55.10 -32.89
C PHE A 409 -13.37 55.19 -31.79
N ASN A 410 -12.56 56.24 -31.87
CA ASN A 410 -11.37 56.55 -31.08
C ASN A 410 -11.73 57.62 -30.03
N MET A 411 -11.28 57.52 -28.76
CA MET A 411 -11.07 58.72 -27.93
C MET A 411 -10.21 58.50 -26.68
N ASP A 412 -9.55 59.60 -26.34
CA ASP A 412 -8.38 59.83 -25.48
C ASP A 412 -8.66 59.85 -23.97
N ARG A 413 -7.57 59.63 -23.19
CA ARG A 413 -7.20 60.24 -21.88
C ARG A 413 -8.23 60.30 -20.72
N GLN A 414 -7.86 59.77 -19.55
CA GLN A 414 -7.32 60.53 -18.39
C GLN A 414 -7.21 59.72 -17.07
N LYS A 415 -6.19 60.09 -16.30
CA LYS A 415 -5.84 59.74 -14.91
C LYS A 415 -7.04 59.55 -13.96
N LYS A 416 -6.91 58.59 -13.02
CA LYS A 416 -7.40 58.78 -11.64
C LYS A 416 -6.49 58.09 -10.61
N SER A 417 -6.06 58.91 -9.66
CA SER A 417 -5.36 58.55 -8.43
C SER A 417 -6.38 58.12 -7.38
N SER A 418 -6.07 57.13 -6.56
CA SER A 418 -6.21 57.24 -5.09
C SER A 418 -5.61 56.02 -4.37
N ARG A 419 -4.68 56.31 -3.45
CA ARG A 419 -4.25 55.43 -2.37
C ARG A 419 -5.29 55.46 -1.25
N LYS A 420 -5.56 54.33 -0.57
CA LYS A 420 -5.31 54.12 0.88
C LYS A 420 -5.87 52.74 1.37
N PRO A 421 -5.41 52.24 2.53
CA PRO A 421 -5.12 50.82 2.78
C PRO A 421 -6.20 50.12 3.62
N VAL A 422 -6.19 48.78 3.60
CA VAL A 422 -6.89 47.95 4.59
C VAL A 422 -5.89 47.46 5.63
N ILE A 423 -6.22 47.77 6.87
CA ILE A 423 -5.48 47.48 8.10
C ILE A 423 -5.79 46.05 8.55
N SER A 424 -4.72 45.40 9.00
CA SER A 424 -4.63 44.16 9.78
C SER A 424 -5.54 44.12 11.02
N ILE A 425 -6.02 42.93 11.40
CA ILE A 425 -6.05 42.49 12.81
C ILE A 425 -5.93 40.97 12.84
N SER A 426 -4.93 40.51 13.60
CA SER A 426 -4.73 39.15 14.06
C SER A 426 -5.21 38.98 15.50
N SER A 427 -5.44 37.72 15.85
CA SER A 427 -5.18 37.07 17.14
C SER A 427 -6.09 37.31 18.35
N ASN A 428 -6.64 36.16 18.80
CA ASN A 428 -6.60 35.59 20.15
C ASN A 428 -7.45 36.23 21.26
N ASN A 429 -8.46 35.52 21.79
CA ASN A 429 -8.31 34.50 22.85
C ASN A 429 -9.66 34.15 23.54
N GLU A 430 -9.77 32.85 23.84
CA GLU A 430 -10.33 32.19 25.05
C GLU A 430 -11.76 32.45 25.60
N ASN A 431 -12.43 31.31 25.82
CA ASN A 431 -13.33 30.93 26.93
C ASN A 431 -14.41 31.90 27.40
N THR A 432 -15.69 31.54 27.22
CA THR A 432 -16.57 31.00 28.29
C THR A 432 -18.03 30.78 27.82
N LEU A 433 -18.57 29.62 28.19
CA LEU A 433 -19.92 29.38 28.75
C LEU A 433 -21.21 29.89 28.05
N VAL A 434 -22.08 28.90 27.81
CA VAL A 434 -23.56 28.88 28.06
C VAL A 434 -24.52 29.26 26.92
N ASN A 435 -25.30 28.23 26.55
CA ASN A 435 -26.71 28.14 26.11
C ASN A 435 -27.34 29.25 25.26
N GLY A 436 -28.03 28.82 24.20
CA GLY A 436 -29.19 29.55 23.67
C GLY A 436 -29.57 29.18 22.25
N GLU A 437 -30.59 28.34 22.09
CA GLU A 437 -31.34 28.13 20.86
C GLU A 437 -31.88 29.46 20.28
N ALA A 438 -31.90 29.62 18.95
CA ALA A 438 -33.11 29.88 18.16
C ALA A 438 -32.82 30.16 16.68
N LYS A 439 -33.68 29.57 15.84
CA LYS A 439 -33.88 29.77 14.40
C LYS A 439 -34.12 31.22 14.01
N VAL A 440 -33.67 31.63 12.82
CA VAL A 440 -34.47 31.91 11.60
C VAL A 440 -33.61 31.59 10.39
#